data_AF-A0A0C9Z276-F1
#
_entry.id   AF-A0A0C9Z276-F1
#
_cell.length_a   1.000
_cell.length_b   1.000
_cell.length_c   1.000
_cell.angle_alpha   90.00
_cell.angle_beta   90.00
_cell.angle_gamma   90.00
#
_symmetry.space_group_name_H-M   'P 1'
#
loop_
_entity.id
_entity.type
_entity.pdbx_description
1 polymer ?
#
loop_
_entity_poly.entity_id
_entity_poly.type
_entity_poly.pdbx_seq_one_letter_code
_entity_poly.pdbx_strand_id
1 'polypeptide(L)'
;MPIDKINKLSREDVENRLTFGGFLVFHCPLKPDAVETLKMLAESSHRIKQCIMITGDNPPTAVHVTRNVEIVDRDALILDLRENPTHEAGLVWRIVDETKIILVDPSQPLDLKRLFDEYDICVTGATTKHETV
;
A
#
# COMPACT_ATOMS: atom_id res chain seq x y z
N MET A 1 -42.69 14.94 14.18
CA MET A 1 -42.90 13.82 15.12
C MET A 1 -42.51 14.26 16.52
N PRO A 2 -43.23 13.86 17.58
CA PRO A 2 -42.79 14.06 18.96
C PRO A 2 -41.45 13.35 19.21
N ILE A 3 -40.53 13.96 19.96
CA ILE A 3 -39.18 13.46 20.23
C ILE A 3 -39.18 12.01 20.78
N ASP A 4 -40.20 11.65 21.57
CA ASP A 4 -40.34 10.31 22.15
C ASP A 4 -40.59 9.19 21.14
N LYS A 5 -41.04 9.52 19.92
CA LYS A 5 -41.19 8.55 18.82
C LYS A 5 -39.90 8.34 18.04
N ILE A 6 -38.99 9.31 18.05
CA ILE A 6 -37.69 9.23 17.37
C ILE A 6 -36.79 8.22 18.10
N ASN A 7 -36.80 8.24 19.44
CA ASN A 7 -36.03 7.31 20.27
C ASN A 7 -36.53 5.84 20.23
N LYS A 8 -37.68 5.58 19.60
CA LYS A 8 -38.28 4.24 19.48
C LYS A 8 -38.13 3.63 18.09
N LEU A 9 -37.56 4.35 17.13
CA LEU A 9 -37.24 3.81 15.82
C LEU A 9 -36.06 2.85 15.94
N SER A 10 -36.18 1.67 15.34
CA SER A 10 -35.06 0.76 15.23
C SER A 10 -34.08 1.28 14.17
N ARG A 11 -32.80 0.94 14.30
CA ARG A 11 -31.77 1.30 13.31
C ARG A 11 -32.12 0.74 11.93
N GLU A 12 -32.66 -0.48 11.89
CA GLU A 12 -33.06 -1.21 10.68
C GLU A 12 -34.17 -0.47 9.90
N ASP A 13 -35.12 0.15 10.61
CA ASP A 13 -36.20 0.93 10.00
C ASP A 13 -35.70 2.22 9.33
N VAL A 14 -34.53 2.73 9.74
CA VAL A 14 -33.94 3.98 9.24
C VAL A 14 -32.86 3.72 8.18
N GLU A 15 -32.08 2.65 8.33
CA GLU A 15 -30.97 2.30 7.42
C GLU A 15 -31.41 1.43 6.22
N ASN A 16 -32.72 1.26 5.99
CA ASN A 16 -33.24 0.56 4.81
C ASN A 16 -33.58 1.51 3.65
N ARG A 17 -33.47 1.00 2.41
CA ARG A 17 -33.89 1.69 1.16
C ARG A 17 -33.29 3.11 0.99
N LEU A 18 -32.07 3.31 1.47
CA LEU A 18 -31.34 4.57 1.31
C LEU A 18 -31.11 4.87 -0.17
N THR A 19 -31.22 6.14 -0.55
CA THR A 19 -30.84 6.61 -1.88
C THR A 19 -29.36 7.00 -1.86
N PHE A 20 -28.60 6.56 -2.88
CA PHE A 20 -27.19 6.92 -3.00
C PHE A 20 -27.03 8.44 -3.11
N GLY A 21 -26.38 9.04 -2.10
CA GLY A 21 -26.22 10.50 -1.99
C GLY A 21 -24.92 11.06 -2.58
N GLY A 22 -24.01 10.19 -3.01
CA GLY A 22 -22.67 10.58 -3.49
C GLY A 22 -21.53 10.00 -2.65
N PHE A 23 -20.29 10.30 -3.06
CA PHE A 23 -19.08 9.92 -2.35
C PHE A 23 -18.48 11.13 -1.63
N LEU A 24 -17.92 10.90 -0.45
CA LEU A 24 -17.03 11.84 0.24
C LEU A 24 -15.62 11.29 0.16
N VAL A 25 -14.72 12.02 -0.51
CA VAL A 25 -13.31 11.64 -0.66
C VAL A 25 -12.47 12.53 0.24
N PHE A 26 -11.83 11.92 1.23
CA PHE A 26 -10.88 12.59 2.10
C PHE A 26 -9.46 12.15 1.72
N HIS A 27 -8.57 13.11 1.50
CA HIS A 27 -7.15 12.84 1.30
C HIS A 27 -6.32 13.68 2.29
N CYS A 28 -5.21 13.12 2.76
CA CYS A 28 -4.25 13.86 3.56
C CYS A 28 -3.26 14.55 2.61
N PRO A 29 -3.25 15.89 2.49
CA PRO A 29 -2.30 16.56 1.63
C PRO A 29 -0.88 16.41 2.19
N LEU A 30 0.08 16.19 1.29
CA LEU A 30 1.49 16.19 1.64
C LEU A 30 1.91 17.62 2.03
N LYS A 31 2.94 17.73 2.89
CA LYS A 31 3.55 19.04 3.16
C LYS A 31 4.13 19.58 1.84
N PRO A 32 3.85 20.85 1.47
CA PRO A 32 4.30 21.41 0.20
C PRO A 32 5.82 21.35 0.05
N ASP A 33 6.53 21.58 1.15
CA ASP A 33 8.00 21.60 1.21
C ASP A 33 8.62 20.19 1.12
N ALA A 34 7.84 19.12 1.30
CA ALA A 34 8.37 17.75 1.36
C ALA A 34 8.90 17.30 0.01
N VAL A 35 8.19 17.62 -1.08
CA VAL A 35 8.61 17.26 -2.45
C VAL A 35 9.89 17.99 -2.81
N GLU A 36 9.94 19.31 -2.56
CA GLU A 36 11.13 20.13 -2.85
C GLU A 36 12.34 19.70 -2.03
N THR A 37 12.15 19.39 -0.74
CA THR A 37 13.22 18.89 0.13
C THR A 37 13.75 17.55 -0.37
N LEU A 38 12.87 16.61 -0.72
CA LEU A 38 13.28 15.30 -1.24
C LEU A 38 14.00 15.43 -2.58
N LYS A 39 13.56 16.34 -3.45
CA LYS A 39 14.22 16.63 -4.72
C LYS A 39 15.60 17.26 -4.53
N MET A 40 15.76 18.23 -3.64
CA MET A 40 17.06 18.80 -3.31
C MET A 40 18.02 17.73 -2.77
N LEU A 41 17.52 16.83 -1.93
CA LEU A 41 18.30 15.70 -1.44
C LEU A 41 18.66 14.74 -2.58
N ALA A 42 17.77 14.50 -3.55
CA ALA A 42 17.99 13.68 -4.74
C ALA A 42 19.08 14.23 -5.66
N GLU A 43 19.09 15.55 -5.85
CA GLU A 43 20.03 16.25 -6.72
C GLU A 43 21.40 16.47 -6.06
N SER A 44 21.44 16.54 -4.73
CA SER A 44 22.69 16.44 -4.00
C SER A 44 23.19 15.00 -4.11
N SER A 45 24.44 14.76 -4.54
CA SER A 45 25.02 13.43 -4.81
C SER A 45 25.02 12.42 -3.63
N HIS A 46 24.31 12.71 -2.54
CA HIS A 46 23.86 11.75 -1.56
C HIS A 46 22.94 10.76 -2.29
N ARG A 47 23.15 9.47 -2.07
CA ARG A 47 22.52 8.36 -2.81
C ARG A 47 21.00 8.25 -2.53
N ILE A 48 20.21 9.29 -2.82
CA ILE A 48 18.76 9.39 -2.59
C ILE A 48 17.93 8.63 -3.64
N LYS A 49 18.55 8.06 -4.69
CA LYS A 49 17.96 6.88 -5.36
C LYS A 49 17.72 5.69 -4.40
N GLN A 50 18.11 5.79 -3.12
CA GLN A 50 17.76 4.87 -2.04
C GLN A 50 17.06 5.59 -0.86
N CYS A 51 16.18 6.57 -1.12
CA CYS A 51 15.30 7.06 -0.07
C CYS A 51 14.29 5.96 0.28
N ILE A 52 14.28 5.51 1.54
CA ILE A 52 13.39 4.43 2.01
C ILE A 52 12.28 5.06 2.83
N MET A 53 11.03 4.83 2.43
CA MET A 53 9.87 5.18 3.24
C MET A 53 9.53 4.02 4.17
N ILE A 54 9.45 4.32 5.47
CA ILE A 54 8.95 3.39 6.49
C ILE A 54 7.65 3.98 7.03
N THR A 55 6.53 3.32 6.79
CA THR A 55 5.19 3.73 7.27
C THR A 55 4.44 2.54 7.86
N GLY A 56 3.46 2.83 8.72
CA GLY A 56 2.49 1.85 9.22
C GLY A 56 1.18 1.83 8.42
N ASP A 57 1.07 2.63 7.37
CA ASP A 57 -0.09 2.65 6.49
C ASP A 57 -0.17 1.40 5.61
N ASN A 58 -1.35 1.15 5.04
CA ASN A 58 -1.53 0.05 4.10
C ASN A 58 -0.60 0.17 2.88
N PRO A 59 -0.10 -0.94 2.33
CA PRO A 59 0.89 -0.92 1.25
C PRO A 59 0.47 -0.12 0.01
N PRO A 60 -0.79 -0.17 -0.47
CA PRO A 60 -1.23 0.67 -1.60
C PRO A 60 -1.14 2.17 -1.30
N THR A 61 -1.45 2.58 -0.06
CA THR A 61 -1.32 3.98 0.38
C THR A 61 0.14 4.40 0.43
N ALA A 62 1.02 3.53 0.94
CA ALA A 62 2.45 3.80 1.00
C ALA A 62 3.04 3.99 -0.41
N VAL A 63 2.73 3.09 -1.34
CA VAL A 63 3.19 3.19 -2.74
C VAL A 63 2.63 4.44 -3.43
N HIS A 64 1.36 4.79 -3.16
CA HIS A 64 0.77 6.01 -3.69
C HIS A 64 1.51 7.26 -3.20
N VAL A 65 1.80 7.34 -1.90
CA VAL A 65 2.52 8.47 -1.31
C VAL A 65 3.95 8.54 -1.84
N THR A 66 4.70 7.43 -1.90
CA THR A 66 6.09 7.41 -2.41
C THR A 66 6.18 7.82 -3.87
N ARG A 67 5.18 7.47 -4.70
CA ARG A 67 5.09 7.94 -6.08
C ARG A 67 4.82 9.45 -6.16
N ASN A 68 3.94 9.98 -5.30
CA ASN A 68 3.65 11.42 -5.25
C ASN A 68 4.84 12.28 -4.79
N VAL A 69 5.76 11.72 -3.99
CA VAL A 69 6.99 12.41 -3.55
C VAL A 69 8.23 12.05 -4.39
N GLU A 70 8.04 11.41 -5.55
CA GLU A 70 9.10 11.04 -6.49
C GLU A 70 10.22 10.16 -5.88
N ILE A 71 9.92 9.40 -4.81
CA ILE A 71 10.84 8.39 -4.25
C ILE A 71 10.87 7.15 -5.16
N VAL A 72 9.73 6.82 -5.76
CA VAL A 72 9.51 5.66 -6.64
C VAL A 72 9.06 6.19 -8.01
N ASP A 73 9.73 5.75 -9.06
CA ASP A 73 9.47 6.16 -10.45
C ASP A 73 8.82 5.03 -11.26
N ARG A 74 9.16 3.77 -10.93
CA ARG A 74 8.64 2.58 -11.63
C ARG A 74 7.38 2.06 -10.97
N ASP A 75 6.82 1.00 -11.52
CA ASP A 75 5.77 0.25 -10.82
C ASP A 75 6.38 -0.44 -9.60
N ALA A 76 5.65 -0.41 -8.49
CA ALA A 76 6.08 -1.02 -7.25
C ALA A 76 5.50 -2.42 -7.10
N LEU A 77 6.36 -3.41 -6.85
CA LEU A 77 5.97 -4.75 -6.42
C LEU A 77 5.86 -4.78 -4.90
N ILE A 78 4.68 -5.13 -4.41
CA ILE A 78 4.36 -5.35 -3.01
C ILE A 78 4.58 -6.82 -2.69
N LEU A 79 5.51 -7.12 -1.79
CA LEU A 79 5.68 -8.44 -1.19
C LEU A 79 4.67 -8.58 -0.05
N ASP A 80 3.76 -9.54 -0.14
CA ASP A 80 2.77 -9.78 0.90
C ASP A 80 2.61 -11.27 1.21
N LEU A 81 1.94 -11.56 2.32
CA LEU A 81 1.51 -12.92 2.65
C LEU A 81 0.27 -13.29 1.84
N ARG A 82 0.24 -14.52 1.36
CA ARG A 82 -0.90 -15.09 0.65
C ARG A 82 -2.01 -15.42 1.66
N GLU A 83 -3.26 -15.06 1.34
CA GLU A 83 -4.42 -15.28 2.22
C GLU A 83 -4.70 -16.78 2.50
N ASN A 84 -4.37 -17.66 1.55
CA ASN A 84 -4.51 -19.13 1.66
C ASN A 84 -3.20 -19.83 1.25
N PRO A 85 -2.21 -19.93 2.15
CA PRO A 85 -0.92 -20.51 1.83
C PRO A 85 -1.00 -22.04 1.80
N THR A 86 -0.54 -22.65 0.70
CA THR A 86 -0.30 -24.10 0.59
C THR A 86 1.04 -24.54 1.22
N HIS A 87 1.92 -23.58 1.53
CA HIS A 87 3.23 -23.77 2.15
C HIS A 87 3.44 -22.70 3.24
N GLU A 88 4.20 -23.02 4.30
CA GLU A 88 4.43 -22.15 5.47
C GLU A 88 4.97 -20.74 5.14
N ALA A 89 5.65 -20.57 4.00
CA ALA A 89 6.25 -19.31 3.56
C ALA A 89 5.50 -18.68 2.37
N GLY A 90 4.17 -18.85 2.26
CA GLY A 90 3.36 -18.42 1.12
C GLY A 90 3.43 -16.92 0.81
N LEU A 91 4.52 -16.50 0.18
CA LEU A 91 4.82 -15.14 -0.24
C LEU A 91 4.32 -14.90 -1.66
N VAL A 92 3.89 -13.68 -1.92
CA VAL A 92 3.42 -13.28 -3.24
C VAL A 92 3.89 -11.86 -3.55
N TRP A 93 4.36 -11.66 -4.77
CA TRP A 93 4.54 -10.32 -5.31
C TRP A 93 3.27 -9.91 -6.04
N ARG A 94 2.74 -8.74 -5.73
CA ARG A 94 1.63 -8.13 -6.45
C ARG A 94 1.91 -6.68 -6.76
N ILE A 95 1.40 -6.18 -7.87
CA ILE A 95 1.36 -4.74 -8.14
C ILE A 95 0.08 -4.13 -7.56
N VAL A 96 0.06 -2.81 -7.39
CA VAL A 96 -1.03 -2.07 -6.73
C VAL A 96 -2.39 -2.29 -7.39
N ASP A 97 -2.41 -2.44 -8.72
CA ASP A 97 -3.62 -2.67 -9.51
C ASP A 97 -4.04 -4.16 -9.60
N GLU A 98 -3.28 -5.04 -8.94
CA GLU A 98 -3.45 -6.51 -8.93
C GLU A 98 -3.44 -7.17 -10.32
N THR A 99 -3.02 -6.47 -11.39
CA THR A 99 -2.99 -7.03 -12.75
C THR A 99 -1.84 -8.04 -12.94
N LYS A 100 -0.81 -7.99 -12.09
CA LYS A 100 0.30 -8.93 -12.06
C LYS A 100 0.47 -9.50 -10.66
N ILE A 101 0.36 -10.81 -10.57
CA ILE A 101 0.58 -11.59 -9.33
C ILE A 101 1.65 -12.63 -9.65
N ILE A 102 2.78 -12.57 -8.94
CA ILE A 102 3.90 -13.50 -9.08
C ILE A 102 4.01 -14.29 -7.79
N LEU A 103 3.77 -15.59 -7.89
CA LEU A 103 3.94 -16.50 -6.75
C LEU A 103 5.43 -16.66 -6.45
N VAL A 104 5.77 -16.57 -5.18
CA VAL A 104 7.14 -16.78 -4.71
C VAL A 104 7.27 -18.24 -4.28
N ASP A 105 8.11 -18.99 -4.98
CA ASP A 105 8.52 -20.33 -4.57
C ASP A 105 9.86 -20.22 -3.83
N PRO A 106 9.90 -20.44 -2.50
CA PRO A 106 11.14 -20.36 -1.73
C PRO A 106 12.17 -21.44 -2.10
N SER A 107 11.76 -22.49 -2.83
CA SER A 107 12.66 -23.56 -3.29
C SER A 107 13.39 -23.23 -4.59
N GLN A 108 12.97 -22.18 -5.30
CA GLN A 108 13.59 -21.72 -6.55
C GLN A 108 14.33 -20.40 -6.36
N PRO A 109 15.47 -20.20 -7.06
CA PRO A 109 16.14 -18.91 -7.04
C PRO A 109 15.22 -17.86 -7.68
N LEU A 110 14.88 -16.81 -6.92
CA LEU A 110 14.22 -15.66 -7.51
C LEU A 110 15.19 -14.99 -8.49
N ASP A 111 14.70 -14.67 -9.69
CA ASP A 111 15.40 -13.77 -10.61
C ASP A 111 15.26 -12.33 -10.11
N LEU A 112 15.97 -12.08 -9.01
CA LEU A 112 16.03 -10.80 -8.31
C LEU A 112 16.55 -9.71 -9.24
N LYS A 113 17.46 -10.03 -10.15
CA LYS A 113 18.05 -9.04 -11.06
C LYS A 113 16.98 -8.46 -11.98
N ARG A 114 16.17 -9.31 -12.62
CA ARG A 114 15.06 -8.82 -13.46
C ARG A 114 14.04 -8.03 -12.64
N LEU A 115 13.72 -8.49 -11.44
CA LEU A 115 12.74 -7.83 -10.57
C LEU A 115 13.20 -6.43 -10.14
N PHE A 116 14.44 -6.28 -9.68
CA PHE A 116 15.01 -4.99 -9.24
C PHE A 116 15.31 -4.04 -10.41
N ASP A 117 15.59 -4.58 -11.61
CA ASP A 117 15.83 -3.75 -12.80
C ASP A 117 14.53 -3.17 -13.36
N GLU A 118 13.41 -3.88 -13.25
CA GLU A 118 12.11 -3.50 -13.80
C GLU A 118 11.18 -2.79 -12.79
N TYR A 119 11.27 -3.14 -11.50
CA TYR A 119 10.30 -2.71 -10.48
C TYR A 119 10.99 -2.13 -9.23
N ASP A 120 10.32 -1.15 -8.63
CA ASP A 120 10.61 -0.73 -7.27
C ASP A 120 9.92 -1.69 -6.29
N ILE A 121 10.41 -1.82 -5.04
CA ILE A 121 9.92 -2.84 -4.12
C ILE A 121 9.36 -2.24 -2.84
N CYS A 122 8.18 -2.73 -2.46
CA CYS A 122 7.51 -2.47 -1.21
C CYS A 122 7.45 -3.79 -0.42
N VAL A 123 8.04 -3.82 0.77
CA VAL A 123 8.05 -4.99 1.65
C VAL A 123 7.12 -4.73 2.82
N THR A 124 6.18 -5.63 3.10
CA THR A 124 5.29 -5.48 4.25
C THR A 124 5.93 -6.05 5.52
N GLY A 125 5.56 -5.49 6.68
CA GLY A 125 6.09 -5.99 7.97
C GLY A 125 5.66 -7.43 8.30
N ALA A 126 4.68 -7.99 7.60
CA ALA A 126 4.27 -9.37 7.76
C ALA A 126 5.27 -10.34 7.11
N THR A 127 5.91 -9.93 6.01
CA THR A 127 6.85 -10.77 5.25
C THR A 127 8.24 -10.77 5.88
N THR A 128 8.62 -9.71 6.59
CA THR A 128 9.92 -9.64 7.29
C THR A 128 10.01 -10.54 8.52
N LYS A 129 8.88 -10.99 9.08
CA LYS A 129 8.85 -11.94 10.21
C LYS A 129 9.26 -13.36 9.82
N HIS A 130 9.26 -13.69 8.53
CA HIS A 130 9.72 -14.98 8.02
C HIS A 130 11.24 -15.06 7.84
N GLU A 131 11.98 -13.98 8.12
CA GLU A 131 13.43 -14.02 8.34
C GLU A 131 13.72 -14.37 9.81
N THR A 132 13.42 -15.61 10.20
CA THR A 132 14.00 -16.18 11.42
C THR A 132 15.03 -17.21 11.01
N VAL A 133 16.26 -17.00 11.50
CA VAL A 133 17.51 -17.76 11.38
C VAL A 133 17.35 -19.26 11.20
#